data_AF-R6JXK8-F1
#
_entry.id   AF-R6JXK8-F1
#
_cell.length_a   1.000
_cell.length_b   1.000
_cell.length_c   1.000
_cell.angle_alpha   90.00
_cell.angle_beta   90.00
_cell.angle_gamma   90.00
#
_symmetry.space_group_name_H-M   'P 1'
#
loop_
_entity.id
_entity.type
_entity.pdbx_description
1 polymer ?
#
loop_
_entity_poly.entity_id
_entity_poly.type
_entity_poly.pdbx_seq_one_letter_code
_entity_poly.pdbx_strand_id
1 'polypeptide(L)'
;MDINTILSSTVIVAVMSGFVSYIIARRQGNLQYITGERKEWRDKIREIAHIVDGASYEKTLVILNELKLRINAFGNNAVQISYSSDAHIWELIKDLENKKPSKQELTMKQRQLIEYISLLLKYDWERSKREVKGNIYEIITKTLYLILSVYLIVCIYISRDVINVENYGWIDIFSMIGCYILMITICNILCNFEMNEICKIILKGSTKTEKDNCKIILKRKTHKKDVKGIDLRLILCYITIVISIIIFACIYIKVITIIFKMLKLGNANILFSTIIYLFAIVLYFLSKTNKIDIEYYYIRAIEEIRFKSLNCDKNN
;
A
#
# COMPACT_ATOMS: atom_id res chain seq x y z
N MET A 1 1.05 50.75 -6.38
CA MET A 1 1.50 49.49 -5.77
C MET A 1 3.00 49.65 -5.57
N ASP A 2 3.48 49.73 -4.33
CA ASP A 2 4.85 50.17 -4.04
C ASP A 2 5.89 49.10 -4.37
N ILE A 3 7.08 49.53 -4.78
CA ILE A 3 8.24 48.67 -5.09
C ILE A 3 8.60 47.77 -3.89
N ASN A 4 8.37 48.24 -2.66
CA ASN A 4 8.57 47.48 -1.43
C ASN A 4 7.53 46.34 -1.26
N THR A 5 6.31 46.51 -1.75
CA THR A 5 5.27 45.46 -1.77
C THR A 5 5.57 44.40 -2.83
N ILE A 6 6.16 44.81 -3.96
CA ILE A 6 6.61 43.89 -5.02
C ILE A 6 7.87 43.14 -4.58
N LEU A 7 8.84 43.80 -3.94
CA LEU A 7 10.06 43.17 -3.43
C LEU A 7 9.76 42.22 -2.27
N SER A 8 8.88 42.58 -1.32
CA SER A 8 8.54 41.69 -0.22
C SER A 8 7.82 40.43 -0.71
N SER A 9 6.88 40.56 -1.65
CA SER A 9 6.22 39.40 -2.27
C SER A 9 7.18 38.56 -3.12
N THR A 10 8.11 39.18 -3.85
CA THR A 10 9.11 38.47 -4.67
C THR A 10 10.13 37.72 -3.82
N VAL A 11 10.62 38.31 -2.72
CA VAL A 11 11.55 37.65 -1.78
C VAL A 11 10.87 36.46 -1.11
N ILE A 12 9.62 36.59 -0.66
CA ILE A 12 8.86 35.49 -0.07
C ILE A 12 8.68 34.35 -1.09
N VAL A 13 8.30 34.68 -2.34
CA VAL A 13 8.18 33.68 -3.41
C VAL A 13 9.52 33.00 -3.68
N ALA A 14 10.63 33.75 -3.74
CA ALA A 14 11.95 33.19 -3.97
C ALA A 14 12.40 32.23 -2.85
N VAL A 15 12.16 32.59 -1.58
CA VAL A 15 12.43 31.72 -0.42
C VAL A 15 11.57 30.45 -0.48
N MET A 16 10.27 30.58 -0.78
CA MET A 16 9.36 29.45 -0.92
C MET A 16 9.77 28.53 -2.08
N SER A 17 10.11 29.09 -3.24
CA SER A 17 10.63 28.35 -4.39
C SER A 17 11.94 27.65 -4.07
N GLY A 18 12.87 28.31 -3.37
CA GLY A 18 14.12 27.71 -2.91
C GLY A 18 13.89 26.51 -1.99
N PHE A 19 12.95 26.63 -1.05
CA PHE A 19 12.57 25.54 -0.15
C PHE A 19 11.93 24.35 -0.89
N VAL A 20 11.03 24.62 -1.84
CA VAL A 20 10.41 23.59 -2.70
C VAL A 20 11.49 22.89 -3.54
N SER A 21 12.40 23.65 -4.16
CA SER A 21 13.52 23.10 -4.93
C SER A 21 14.44 22.22 -4.09
N TYR A 22 14.75 22.63 -2.85
CA TYR A 22 15.53 21.81 -1.92
C TYR A 22 14.84 20.47 -1.59
N ILE A 23 13.52 20.48 -1.32
CA ILE A 23 12.75 19.26 -1.08
C ILE A 23 12.79 18.33 -2.30
N ILE A 24 12.62 18.88 -3.50
CA ILE A 24 12.67 18.12 -4.76
C ILE A 24 14.05 17.50 -4.94
N ALA A 25 15.13 18.28 -4.79
CA ALA A 25 16.50 17.82 -4.95
C ALA A 25 16.85 16.71 -3.95
N ARG A 26 16.51 16.89 -2.66
CA ARG A 26 16.74 15.88 -1.62
C ARG A 26 15.99 14.57 -1.92
N ARG A 27 14.74 14.68 -2.35
CA ARG A 27 13.93 13.51 -2.72
C ARG A 27 14.55 12.77 -3.89
N GLN A 28 14.96 13.47 -4.95
CA GLN A 28 15.58 12.89 -6.13
C GLN A 28 16.91 12.19 -5.79
N GLY A 29 17.77 12.83 -5.00
CA GLY A 29 19.05 12.26 -4.56
C GLY A 29 18.87 10.97 -3.75
N ASN A 30 17.94 10.97 -2.77
CA ASN A 30 17.63 9.77 -2.00
C ASN A 30 17.09 8.63 -2.88
N LEU A 31 16.25 8.96 -3.88
CA LEU A 31 15.66 7.98 -4.79
C LEU A 31 16.73 7.36 -5.70
N GLN A 32 17.66 8.16 -6.22
CA GLN A 32 18.78 7.66 -7.01
C GLN A 32 19.69 6.74 -6.20
N TYR A 33 20.04 7.13 -4.96
CA TYR A 33 20.85 6.29 -4.08
C TYR A 33 20.18 4.94 -3.80
N ILE A 34 18.92 4.96 -3.35
CA ILE A 34 18.17 3.73 -3.04
C ILE A 34 17.99 2.84 -4.27
N THR A 35 17.72 3.43 -5.44
CA THR A 35 17.55 2.64 -6.68
C THR A 35 18.87 2.03 -7.15
N GLY A 36 20.01 2.69 -6.90
CA GLY A 36 21.36 2.14 -7.11
C GLY A 36 21.65 0.93 -6.23
N GLU A 37 21.50 1.09 -4.91
CA GLU A 37 21.68 0.01 -3.93
C GLU A 37 20.79 -1.20 -4.25
N ARG A 38 19.52 -0.97 -4.61
CA ARG A 38 18.61 -2.06 -5.01
C ARG A 38 19.00 -2.73 -6.32
N LYS A 39 19.61 -2.01 -7.25
CA LYS A 39 20.11 -2.62 -8.49
C LYS A 39 21.23 -3.61 -8.15
N GLU A 40 22.21 -3.16 -7.37
CA GLU A 40 23.31 -4.02 -6.91
C GLU A 40 22.80 -5.22 -6.12
N TRP A 41 21.88 -5.00 -5.18
CA TRP A 41 21.23 -6.08 -4.44
C TRP A 41 20.53 -7.08 -5.36
N ARG A 42 19.72 -6.63 -6.33
CA ARG A 42 19.05 -7.52 -7.30
C ARG A 42 20.04 -8.31 -8.15
N ASP A 43 21.15 -7.70 -8.55
CA ASP A 43 22.19 -8.37 -9.36
C ASP A 43 22.83 -9.52 -8.56
N LYS A 44 23.17 -9.29 -7.29
CA LYS A 44 23.69 -10.32 -6.38
C LYS A 44 22.66 -11.42 -6.06
N ILE A 45 21.38 -11.07 -5.90
CA ILE A 45 20.31 -12.07 -5.72
C ILE A 45 20.12 -12.94 -6.99
N ARG A 46 20.24 -12.35 -8.20
CA ARG A 46 20.19 -13.13 -9.45
C ARG A 46 21.38 -14.07 -9.58
N GLU A 47 22.56 -13.62 -9.18
CA GLU A 47 23.75 -14.47 -9.15
C GLU A 47 23.54 -15.68 -8.24
N ILE A 48 22.99 -15.49 -7.04
CA ILE A 48 22.62 -16.59 -6.13
C ILE A 48 21.68 -17.61 -6.80
N ALA A 49 20.64 -17.13 -7.49
CA ALA A 49 19.72 -18.01 -8.22
C ALA A 49 20.43 -18.81 -9.33
N HIS A 50 21.43 -18.23 -9.99
CA HIS A 50 22.20 -18.91 -11.03
C HIS A 50 23.16 -19.96 -10.45
N ILE A 51 23.87 -19.65 -9.36
CA ILE A 51 24.88 -20.54 -8.79
C ILE A 51 24.30 -21.70 -7.98
N VAL A 52 23.05 -21.57 -7.51
CA VAL A 52 22.37 -22.63 -6.74
C VAL A 52 21.81 -23.74 -7.64
N ASP A 53 21.55 -23.43 -8.92
CA ASP A 53 21.05 -24.41 -9.88
C ASP A 53 22.09 -25.51 -10.13
N GLY A 54 21.73 -26.76 -9.82
CA GLY A 54 22.60 -27.92 -9.99
C GLY A 54 23.80 -27.97 -9.04
N ALA A 55 23.86 -27.12 -8.00
CA ALA A 55 24.94 -27.14 -7.02
C ALA A 55 24.94 -28.46 -6.20
N SER A 56 26.11 -28.89 -5.73
CA SER A 56 26.18 -29.96 -4.72
C SER A 56 25.50 -29.53 -3.42
N TYR A 57 25.12 -30.48 -2.56
CA TYR A 57 24.51 -30.15 -1.27
C TYR A 57 25.39 -29.21 -0.43
N GLU A 58 26.68 -29.52 -0.31
CA GLU A 58 27.65 -28.70 0.44
C GLU A 58 27.77 -27.28 -0.14
N LYS A 59 27.88 -27.17 -1.47
CA LYS A 59 27.91 -25.87 -2.14
C LYS A 59 26.60 -25.11 -1.96
N THR A 60 25.46 -25.81 -1.97
CA THR A 60 24.14 -25.22 -1.71
C THR A 60 24.12 -24.57 -0.33
N LEU A 61 24.56 -25.27 0.72
CA LEU A 61 24.60 -24.71 2.08
C LEU A 61 25.44 -23.42 2.18
N VAL A 62 26.57 -23.36 1.48
CA VAL A 62 27.40 -22.14 1.40
C VAL A 62 26.63 -21.00 0.73
N ILE A 63 25.95 -21.28 -0.39
CA ILE A 63 25.13 -20.30 -1.10
C ILE A 63 23.95 -19.81 -0.24
N LEU A 64 23.33 -20.69 0.54
CA LEU A 64 22.24 -20.31 1.45
C LEU A 64 22.70 -19.33 2.54
N ASN A 65 23.94 -19.47 3.04
CA ASN A 65 24.51 -18.50 3.97
C ASN A 65 24.61 -17.09 3.36
N GLU A 66 25.01 -17.01 2.09
CA GLU A 66 25.03 -15.73 1.39
C GLU A 66 23.62 -15.18 1.17
N LEU A 67 22.67 -16.03 0.78
CA LEU A 67 21.28 -15.62 0.59
C LEU A 67 20.65 -15.03 1.86
N LYS A 68 20.90 -15.65 3.01
CA LYS A 68 20.40 -15.19 4.32
C LYS A 68 20.82 -13.76 4.65
N LEU A 69 21.98 -13.32 4.20
CA LEU A 69 22.47 -11.95 4.42
C LEU A 69 21.79 -10.90 3.53
N ARG A 70 21.05 -11.35 2.50
CA ARG A 70 20.45 -10.48 1.48
C ARG A 70 18.92 -10.46 1.52
N ILE A 71 18.27 -11.48 2.07
CA ILE A 71 16.82 -11.52 2.25
C ILE A 71 16.41 -10.87 3.58
N ASN A 72 15.12 -10.58 3.73
CA ASN A 72 14.61 -9.93 4.93
C ASN A 72 14.73 -10.84 6.17
N ALA A 73 15.52 -10.42 7.16
CA ALA A 73 15.74 -11.17 8.40
C ALA A 73 14.46 -11.35 9.24
N PHE A 74 13.47 -10.45 9.11
CA PHE A 74 12.18 -10.59 9.81
C PHE A 74 11.39 -11.83 9.35
N GLY A 75 11.72 -12.42 8.20
CA GLY A 75 11.14 -13.69 7.76
C GLY A 75 11.56 -14.89 8.60
N ASN A 76 12.68 -14.79 9.31
CA ASN A 76 13.14 -15.83 10.24
C ASN A 76 12.43 -15.78 11.61
N ASN A 77 11.32 -15.05 11.72
CA ASN A 77 10.59 -14.90 12.97
C ASN A 77 9.59 -16.05 13.20
N ALA A 78 9.63 -16.65 14.39
CA ALA A 78 8.70 -17.70 14.80
C ALA A 78 7.32 -17.15 15.26
N VAL A 79 7.23 -15.86 15.60
CA VAL A 79 6.02 -15.23 16.17
C VAL A 79 5.07 -14.73 15.08
N GLN A 80 5.61 -14.20 13.97
CA GLN A 80 4.81 -13.64 12.89
C GLN A 80 5.37 -14.02 11.53
N ILE A 81 4.83 -15.10 10.96
CA ILE A 81 5.20 -15.57 9.62
C ILE A 81 4.48 -14.69 8.59
N SER A 82 5.26 -13.99 7.76
CA SER A 82 4.74 -13.12 6.69
C SER A 82 5.51 -13.37 5.40
N TYR A 83 4.80 -13.67 4.31
CA TYR A 83 5.41 -13.88 3.00
C TYR A 83 6.11 -12.63 2.47
N SER A 84 5.59 -11.43 2.75
CA SER A 84 6.24 -10.14 2.47
C SER A 84 7.52 -9.88 3.28
N SER A 85 7.82 -10.73 4.25
CA SER A 85 9.09 -10.73 5.00
C SER A 85 10.01 -11.86 4.56
N ASP A 86 9.77 -12.52 3.43
CA ASP A 86 10.58 -13.65 2.91
C ASP A 86 10.51 -14.93 3.76
N ALA A 87 9.49 -15.07 4.61
CA ALA A 87 9.40 -16.21 5.54
C ALA A 87 9.36 -17.59 4.84
N HIS A 88 8.77 -17.67 3.65
CA HIS A 88 8.71 -18.88 2.84
C HIS A 88 10.10 -19.30 2.29
N ILE A 89 11.01 -18.34 2.05
CA ILE A 89 12.41 -18.61 1.68
C ILE A 89 13.16 -19.12 2.90
N TRP A 90 12.98 -18.49 4.06
CA TRP A 90 13.57 -18.93 5.33
C TRP A 90 13.16 -20.34 5.72
N GLU A 91 11.90 -20.71 5.51
CA GLU A 91 11.41 -22.07 5.75
C GLU A 91 12.12 -23.09 4.86
N LEU A 92 12.25 -22.81 3.56
CA LEU A 92 12.95 -23.69 2.62
C LEU A 92 14.44 -23.82 2.94
N ILE A 93 15.08 -22.73 3.38
CA ILE A 93 16.46 -22.75 3.87
C ILE A 93 16.60 -23.68 5.08
N LYS A 94 15.73 -23.53 6.09
CA LYS A 94 15.76 -24.40 7.28
C LYS A 94 15.56 -25.86 6.91
N ASP A 95 14.65 -26.15 5.99
CA ASP A 95 14.39 -27.51 5.51
C ASP A 95 15.63 -28.11 4.80
N LEU A 96 16.33 -27.32 3.97
CA LEU A 96 17.60 -27.71 3.35
C LEU A 96 18.74 -27.89 4.36
N GLU A 97 18.79 -27.11 5.44
CA GLU A 97 19.84 -27.18 6.46
C GLU A 97 19.64 -28.34 7.45
N ASN A 98 18.38 -28.65 7.80
CA ASN A 98 18.07 -29.63 8.85
C ASN A 98 18.31 -31.08 8.43
N LYS A 99 18.16 -31.39 7.14
CA LYS A 99 18.29 -32.76 6.64
C LYS A 99 18.91 -32.75 5.26
N LYS A 100 19.97 -33.54 5.07
CA LYS A 100 20.53 -33.81 3.73
C LYS A 100 19.48 -34.54 2.88
N PRO A 101 18.94 -33.89 1.83
CA PRO A 101 17.92 -34.50 0.99
C PRO A 101 18.54 -35.51 0.02
N SER A 102 17.70 -36.34 -0.60
CA SER A 102 18.15 -37.14 -1.76
C SER A 102 18.60 -36.23 -2.92
N LYS A 103 19.35 -36.76 -3.89
CA LYS A 103 19.79 -35.95 -5.05
C LYS A 103 18.60 -35.34 -5.81
N GLN A 104 17.51 -36.10 -5.98
CA GLN A 104 16.31 -35.62 -6.67
C GLN A 104 15.57 -34.54 -5.86
N GLU A 105 15.41 -34.77 -4.55
CA GLU A 105 14.79 -33.81 -3.64
C GLU A 105 15.61 -32.52 -3.55
N LEU A 106 16.95 -32.61 -3.56
CA LEU A 106 17.84 -31.45 -3.62
C LEU A 106 17.55 -30.60 -4.86
N THR A 107 17.54 -31.22 -6.05
CA THR A 107 17.25 -30.51 -7.30
C THR A 107 15.88 -29.84 -7.27
N MET A 108 14.88 -30.51 -6.69
CA MET A 108 13.53 -29.96 -6.57
C MET A 108 13.49 -28.73 -5.64
N LYS A 109 14.14 -28.82 -4.47
CA LYS A 109 14.23 -27.71 -3.51
C LYS A 109 15.04 -26.55 -4.04
N GLN A 110 16.13 -26.81 -4.77
CA GLN A 110 16.90 -25.76 -5.48
C GLN A 110 16.03 -25.03 -6.50
N ARG A 111 15.25 -25.78 -7.31
CA ARG A 111 14.31 -25.18 -8.27
C ARG A 111 13.23 -24.35 -7.57
N GLN A 112 12.66 -24.86 -6.48
CA GLN A 112 11.70 -24.13 -5.67
C GLN A 112 12.29 -22.82 -5.13
N LEU A 113 13.54 -22.85 -4.66
CA LEU A 113 14.26 -21.67 -4.18
C LEU A 113 14.45 -20.63 -5.29
N ILE A 114 14.83 -21.08 -6.50
CA ILE A 114 14.99 -20.20 -7.67
C ILE A 114 13.65 -19.55 -8.05
N GLU A 115 12.54 -20.28 -8.00
CA GLU A 115 11.21 -19.72 -8.26
C GLU A 115 10.82 -18.68 -7.20
N TYR A 116 11.10 -18.92 -5.92
CA TYR A 116 10.89 -17.92 -4.86
C TYR A 116 11.77 -16.68 -5.02
N ILE A 117 13.06 -16.84 -5.33
CA ILE A 117 13.96 -15.72 -5.62
C ILE A 117 13.46 -14.90 -6.81
N SER A 118 12.98 -15.57 -7.86
CA SER A 118 12.42 -14.91 -9.05
C SER A 118 11.18 -14.09 -8.69
N LEU A 119 10.31 -14.60 -7.83
CA LEU A 119 9.16 -13.86 -7.31
C LEU A 119 9.58 -12.67 -6.44
N LEU A 120 10.56 -12.84 -5.55
CA LEU A 120 11.11 -11.78 -4.71
C LEU A 120 11.62 -10.61 -5.57
N LEU A 121 12.40 -10.92 -6.60
CA LEU A 121 12.92 -9.93 -7.55
C LEU A 121 11.79 -9.21 -8.31
N LYS A 122 10.76 -9.94 -8.73
CA LYS A 122 9.59 -9.37 -9.41
C LYS A 122 8.79 -8.46 -8.47
N TYR A 123 8.58 -8.86 -7.22
CA TYR A 123 7.89 -8.08 -6.20
C TYR A 123 8.63 -6.77 -5.87
N ASP A 124 9.97 -6.85 -5.66
CA ASP A 124 10.81 -5.66 -5.46
C ASP A 124 10.78 -4.71 -6.67
N TRP A 125 10.76 -5.26 -7.89
CA TRP A 125 10.67 -4.46 -9.11
C TRP A 125 9.34 -3.67 -9.20
N GLU A 126 8.21 -4.33 -8.96
CA GLU A 126 6.90 -3.66 -8.96
C GLU A 126 6.81 -2.58 -7.87
N ARG A 127 7.36 -2.86 -6.68
CA ARG A 127 7.50 -1.87 -5.60
C ARG A 127 8.36 -0.68 -6.01
N SER A 128 9.54 -0.93 -6.58
CA SER A 128 10.48 0.12 -7.00
C SER A 128 9.87 1.02 -8.07
N LYS A 129 9.16 0.45 -9.07
CA LYS A 129 8.43 1.25 -10.08
C LYS A 129 7.42 2.19 -9.46
N ARG A 130 6.68 1.73 -8.44
CA ARG A 130 5.68 2.54 -7.72
C ARG A 130 6.34 3.67 -6.94
N GLU A 131 7.46 3.40 -6.26
CA GLU A 131 8.19 4.42 -5.51
C GLU A 131 8.77 5.52 -6.42
N VAL A 132 9.29 5.14 -7.59
CA VAL A 132 9.83 6.07 -8.60
C VAL A 132 8.72 6.90 -9.26
N LYS A 133 7.65 6.26 -9.76
CA LYS A 133 6.52 6.98 -10.36
C LYS A 133 5.80 7.89 -9.38
N GLY A 134 5.90 7.57 -8.08
CA GLY A 134 5.07 8.19 -7.06
C GLY A 134 3.60 7.83 -7.24
N ASN A 135 2.75 8.49 -6.47
CA ASN A 135 1.32 8.23 -6.47
C ASN A 135 0.55 9.47 -6.92
N ILE A 136 0.35 9.61 -8.23
CA ILE A 136 -0.33 10.78 -8.81
C ILE A 136 -1.76 10.93 -8.28
N TYR A 137 -2.47 9.82 -8.07
CA TYR A 137 -3.82 9.83 -7.51
C TYR A 137 -3.83 10.36 -6.06
N GLU A 138 -2.83 10.02 -5.26
CA GLU A 138 -2.69 10.55 -3.90
C GLU A 138 -2.36 12.06 -3.91
N ILE A 139 -1.56 12.51 -4.86
CA ILE A 139 -1.26 13.95 -5.04
C ILE A 139 -2.55 14.68 -5.43
N ILE A 140 -3.27 14.23 -6.46
CA ILE A 140 -4.53 14.82 -6.91
C ILE A 140 -5.54 14.85 -5.76
N THR A 141 -5.67 13.77 -4.99
CA THR A 141 -6.56 13.71 -3.83
C THR A 141 -6.24 14.82 -2.82
N LYS A 142 -4.96 14.96 -2.43
CA LYS A 142 -4.53 16.01 -1.47
C LYS A 142 -4.82 17.41 -2.02
N THR A 143 -4.59 17.62 -3.32
CA THR A 143 -4.92 18.88 -3.99
C THR A 143 -6.42 19.16 -3.98
N LEU A 144 -7.27 18.17 -4.24
CA LEU A 144 -8.73 18.33 -4.19
C LEU A 144 -9.22 18.67 -2.79
N TYR A 145 -8.69 18.02 -1.74
CA TYR A 145 -9.02 18.38 -0.36
C TYR A 145 -8.54 19.79 0.02
N LEU A 146 -7.39 20.24 -0.50
CA LEU A 146 -6.94 21.62 -0.33
C LEU A 146 -7.90 22.61 -1.01
N ILE A 147 -8.29 22.36 -2.27
CA ILE A 147 -9.27 23.19 -3.01
C ILE A 147 -10.58 23.28 -2.24
N LEU A 148 -11.09 22.15 -1.73
CA LEU A 148 -12.34 22.10 -0.99
C LEU A 148 -12.24 22.86 0.35
N SER A 149 -11.07 22.82 1.00
CA SER A 149 -10.80 23.60 2.22
C SER A 149 -10.75 25.11 1.94
N VAL A 150 -10.08 25.53 0.86
CA VAL A 150 -10.06 26.93 0.41
C VAL A 150 -11.46 27.38 0.02
N TYR A 151 -12.22 26.55 -0.68
CA TYR A 151 -13.61 26.81 -1.04
C TYR A 151 -14.48 27.09 0.18
N LEU A 152 -14.38 26.25 1.22
CA LEU A 152 -15.10 26.47 2.48
C LEU A 152 -14.73 27.81 3.14
N ILE A 153 -13.44 28.16 3.17
CA ILE A 153 -12.98 29.44 3.73
C ILE A 153 -13.56 30.62 2.96
N VAL A 154 -13.58 30.55 1.62
CA VAL A 154 -14.18 31.59 0.77
C VAL A 154 -15.69 31.70 1.01
N CYS A 155 -16.40 30.57 1.11
CA CYS A 155 -17.82 30.55 1.46
C CYS A 155 -18.10 31.21 2.81
N ILE A 156 -17.29 30.92 3.84
CA ILE A 156 -17.40 31.55 5.16
C ILE A 156 -17.16 33.07 5.06
N TYR A 157 -16.15 33.49 4.29
CA TYR A 157 -15.84 34.91 4.11
C TYR A 157 -16.99 35.67 3.43
N ILE A 158 -17.56 35.12 2.36
CA ILE A 158 -18.70 35.74 1.63
C ILE A 158 -19.96 35.76 2.51
N SER A 159 -20.21 34.70 3.27
CA SER A 159 -21.38 34.64 4.16
C SER A 159 -21.24 35.53 5.39
N ARG A 160 -20.08 36.16 5.64
CA ARG A 160 -19.85 37.01 6.82
C ARG A 160 -20.92 38.10 6.99
N ASP A 161 -21.28 38.78 5.91
CA ASP A 161 -22.21 39.93 5.99
C ASP A 161 -23.68 39.49 6.08
N VAL A 162 -23.99 38.25 5.68
CA VAL A 162 -25.34 37.65 5.68
C VAL A 162 -25.65 36.94 7.00
N ILE A 163 -24.60 36.48 7.68
CA ILE A 163 -24.64 36.00 9.05
C ILE A 163 -24.55 37.25 9.93
N ASN A 164 -25.62 37.67 10.58
CA ASN A 164 -25.50 38.67 11.65
C ASN A 164 -24.53 38.10 12.68
N VAL A 165 -23.28 38.59 12.67
CA VAL A 165 -22.18 38.15 13.55
C VAL A 165 -22.54 38.32 15.03
N GLU A 166 -23.61 39.07 15.32
CA GLU A 166 -24.20 39.18 16.65
C GLU A 166 -24.79 37.86 17.21
N ASN A 167 -25.18 36.89 16.36
CA ASN A 167 -25.76 35.61 16.81
C ASN A 167 -24.79 34.41 16.79
N TYR A 168 -23.67 34.50 16.06
CA TYR A 168 -22.66 33.45 16.01
C TYR A 168 -21.28 34.08 16.22
N GLY A 169 -20.65 33.73 17.33
CA GLY A 169 -19.33 34.27 17.67
C GLY A 169 -18.25 33.71 16.75
N TRP A 170 -17.08 34.36 16.73
CA TRP A 170 -15.87 33.84 16.06
C TRP A 170 -15.54 32.40 16.46
N ILE A 171 -15.85 32.03 17.70
CA ILE A 171 -15.70 30.68 18.25
C ILE A 171 -16.49 29.65 17.43
N ASP A 172 -17.71 29.97 17.03
CA ASP A 172 -18.56 29.06 16.24
C ASP A 172 -17.96 28.84 14.85
N ILE A 173 -17.49 29.91 14.19
CA ILE A 173 -16.85 29.83 12.88
C ILE A 173 -15.56 29.00 12.94
N PHE A 174 -14.70 29.24 13.93
CA PHE A 174 -13.49 28.44 14.12
C PHE A 174 -13.80 26.97 14.42
N SER A 175 -14.87 26.70 15.20
CA SER A 175 -15.32 25.33 15.46
C SER A 175 -15.76 24.62 14.19
N MET A 176 -16.46 25.31 13.27
CA MET A 176 -16.92 24.75 11.99
C MET A 176 -15.73 24.38 11.08
N ILE A 177 -14.74 25.28 10.97
CA ILE A 177 -13.50 25.00 10.23
C ILE A 177 -12.76 23.81 10.86
N GLY A 178 -12.67 23.80 12.20
CA GLY A 178 -12.06 22.71 12.96
C GLY A 178 -12.73 21.37 12.70
N CYS A 179 -14.06 21.29 12.79
CA CYS A 179 -14.84 20.09 12.51
C CYS A 179 -14.64 19.57 11.09
N TYR A 180 -14.60 20.48 10.10
CA TYR A 180 -14.39 20.10 8.71
C TYR A 180 -12.99 19.55 8.45
N ILE A 181 -11.95 20.20 8.98
CA ILE A 181 -10.56 19.72 8.86
C ILE A 181 -10.42 18.36 9.58
N LEU A 182 -10.96 18.24 10.78
CA LEU A 182 -10.93 17.02 11.59
C LEU A 182 -11.63 15.85 10.89
N MET A 183 -12.75 16.10 10.21
CA MET A 183 -13.44 15.09 9.41
C MET A 183 -12.55 14.57 8.27
N ILE A 184 -11.91 15.46 7.50
CA ILE A 184 -11.02 15.04 6.40
C ILE A 184 -9.81 14.26 6.93
N THR A 185 -9.21 14.69 8.04
CA THR A 185 -8.06 14.00 8.61
C THR A 185 -8.42 12.63 9.17
N ILE A 186 -9.53 12.51 9.91
CA ILE A 186 -10.02 11.22 10.41
C ILE A 186 -10.32 10.26 9.27
N CYS A 187 -11.02 10.72 8.21
CA CYS A 187 -11.29 9.88 7.04
C CYS A 187 -10.00 9.36 6.41
N ASN A 188 -8.99 10.22 6.23
CA ASN A 188 -7.69 9.80 5.68
C ASN A 188 -6.96 8.79 6.57
N ILE A 189 -7.02 8.93 7.90
CA ILE A 189 -6.43 7.99 8.85
C ILE A 189 -7.14 6.63 8.78
N LEU A 190 -8.48 6.63 8.81
CA LEU A 190 -9.27 5.41 8.75
C LEU A 190 -9.05 4.66 7.43
N CYS A 191 -9.10 5.35 6.28
CA CYS A 191 -8.79 4.74 4.99
C CYS A 191 -7.36 4.15 4.96
N ASN A 192 -6.37 4.82 5.56
CA ASN A 192 -5.02 4.27 5.65
C ASN A 192 -4.95 3.01 6.51
N PHE A 193 -5.67 2.98 7.63
CA PHE A 193 -5.74 1.82 8.51
C PHE A 193 -6.42 0.63 7.81
N GLU A 194 -7.55 0.85 7.16
CA GLU A 194 -8.28 -0.19 6.39
C GLU A 194 -7.39 -0.83 5.32
N MET A 195 -6.71 0.01 4.52
CA MET A 195 -5.89 -0.47 3.40
C MET A 195 -4.60 -1.16 3.86
N ASN A 196 -4.00 -0.70 4.97
CA ASN A 196 -2.74 -1.27 5.44
C ASN A 196 -2.93 -2.46 6.38
N GLU A 197 -3.96 -2.51 7.19
CA GLU A 197 -4.10 -3.53 8.23
C GLU A 197 -5.22 -4.52 7.89
N ILE A 198 -6.44 -4.02 7.67
CA ILE A 198 -7.61 -4.89 7.42
C ILE A 198 -7.41 -5.69 6.13
N CYS A 199 -7.04 -5.03 5.02
CA CYS A 199 -6.83 -5.72 3.76
C CYS A 199 -5.68 -6.75 3.86
N LYS A 200 -4.58 -6.44 4.56
CA LYS A 200 -3.50 -7.42 4.78
C LYS A 200 -3.99 -8.65 5.56
N ILE A 201 -4.83 -8.46 6.59
CA ILE A 201 -5.41 -9.56 7.36
C ILE A 201 -6.30 -10.44 6.47
N ILE A 202 -7.16 -9.81 5.64
CA ILE A 202 -8.02 -10.53 4.70
C ILE A 202 -7.19 -11.33 3.69
N LEU A 203 -6.13 -10.73 3.14
CA LEU A 203 -5.24 -11.38 2.17
C LEU A 203 -4.46 -12.56 2.78
N LYS A 204 -3.97 -12.42 4.02
CA LYS A 204 -3.29 -13.49 4.75
C LYS A 204 -4.22 -14.68 5.03
N GLY A 205 -5.52 -14.44 5.22
CA GLY A 205 -6.46 -15.45 5.67
C GLY A 205 -6.17 -15.87 7.13
N SER A 206 -7.12 -16.55 7.77
CA SER A 206 -6.96 -17.03 9.16
C SER A 206 -5.75 -17.95 9.27
N THR A 207 -4.67 -17.45 9.86
CA THR A 207 -3.45 -18.19 10.19
C THR A 207 -3.68 -19.06 11.42
N LYS A 208 -4.61 -20.02 11.34
CA LYS A 208 -4.57 -21.22 12.20
C LYS A 208 -3.91 -22.33 11.39
N THR A 209 -2.67 -22.66 11.82
CA THR A 209 -1.83 -23.79 11.39
C THR A 209 -1.71 -24.03 9.88
N GLU A 210 -0.63 -23.54 9.28
CA GLU A 210 -0.27 -23.70 7.85
C GLU A 210 -0.37 -25.15 7.33
N LYS A 211 -0.14 -26.14 8.20
CA LYS A 211 -0.26 -27.57 7.88
C LYS A 211 -1.71 -28.02 7.62
N ASP A 212 -2.68 -27.43 8.30
CA ASP A 212 -4.11 -27.73 8.13
C ASP A 212 -4.69 -26.97 6.94
N ASN A 213 -4.28 -25.72 6.75
CA ASN A 213 -4.68 -24.93 5.58
C ASN A 213 -4.20 -25.57 4.27
N CYS A 214 -3.00 -26.16 4.23
CA CYS A 214 -2.53 -26.86 3.03
C CYS A 214 -3.37 -28.11 2.71
N LYS A 215 -3.76 -28.90 3.73
CA LYS A 215 -4.73 -30.02 3.58
C LYS A 215 -6.11 -29.56 3.15
N ILE A 216 -6.59 -28.41 3.65
CA ILE A 216 -7.89 -27.82 3.27
C ILE A 216 -7.86 -27.30 1.83
N ILE A 217 -6.76 -26.66 1.41
CA ILE A 217 -6.55 -26.19 0.03
C ILE A 217 -6.47 -27.38 -0.94
N LEU A 218 -5.77 -28.46 -0.55
CA LEU A 218 -5.75 -29.74 -1.27
C LEU A 218 -7.17 -30.31 -1.44
N LYS A 219 -8.00 -30.33 -0.38
CA LYS A 219 -9.40 -30.78 -0.43
C LYS A 219 -10.30 -29.89 -1.31
N ARG A 220 -10.02 -28.58 -1.39
CA ARG A 220 -10.80 -27.62 -2.21
C ARG A 220 -10.47 -27.72 -3.71
N LYS A 221 -9.22 -27.97 -4.08
CA LYS A 221 -8.82 -28.11 -5.50
C LYS A 221 -9.21 -29.46 -6.11
N THR A 222 -9.24 -30.54 -5.34
CA THR A 222 -9.71 -31.85 -5.84
C THR A 222 -11.21 -31.84 -6.19
N HIS A 223 -12.00 -30.94 -5.59
CA HIS A 223 -13.44 -30.81 -5.84
C HIS A 223 -13.85 -29.72 -6.84
N LYS A 224 -12.94 -28.86 -7.29
CA LYS A 224 -13.24 -27.82 -8.28
C LYS A 224 -12.24 -27.86 -9.43
N LYS A 225 -12.66 -28.51 -10.53
CA LYS A 225 -12.24 -28.14 -11.89
C LYS A 225 -12.34 -26.62 -12.02
N ASP A 226 -11.27 -26.03 -12.53
CA ASP A 226 -11.14 -24.68 -13.08
C ASP A 226 -12.31 -23.71 -12.84
N VAL A 227 -12.07 -22.70 -12.00
CA VAL A 227 -12.71 -21.40 -12.21
C VAL A 227 -11.64 -20.33 -12.12
N LYS A 228 -11.44 -19.64 -13.25
CA LYS A 228 -10.80 -18.32 -13.41
C LYS A 228 -11.59 -17.23 -12.64
N GLY A 229 -11.90 -17.49 -11.37
CA GLY A 229 -12.62 -16.57 -10.51
C GLY A 229 -11.61 -15.72 -9.75
N ILE A 230 -11.86 -14.42 -9.72
CA ILE A 230 -11.20 -13.51 -8.78
C ILE A 230 -11.37 -14.14 -7.38
N ASP A 231 -10.27 -14.29 -6.66
CA ASP A 231 -10.25 -14.94 -5.35
C ASP A 231 -11.11 -14.16 -4.35
N LEU A 232 -11.88 -14.91 -3.57
CA LEU A 232 -12.78 -14.36 -2.56
C LEU A 232 -12.05 -13.40 -1.61
N ARG A 233 -10.77 -13.63 -1.31
CA ARG A 233 -9.96 -12.73 -0.45
C ARG A 233 -9.83 -11.33 -1.06
N LEU A 234 -9.56 -11.25 -2.36
CA LEU A 234 -9.41 -9.98 -3.06
C LEU A 234 -10.77 -9.27 -3.22
N ILE A 235 -11.82 -10.02 -3.54
CA ILE A 235 -13.20 -9.50 -3.60
C ILE A 235 -13.62 -8.90 -2.26
N LEU A 236 -13.33 -9.58 -1.15
CA LEU A 236 -13.66 -9.09 0.19
C LEU A 236 -12.95 -7.77 0.50
N CYS A 237 -11.67 -7.61 0.12
CA CYS A 237 -10.97 -6.33 0.26
C CYS A 237 -11.68 -5.20 -0.51
N TYR A 238 -12.10 -5.46 -1.75
CA TYR A 238 -12.84 -4.48 -2.55
C TYR A 238 -14.22 -4.14 -1.98
N ILE A 239 -14.93 -5.13 -1.44
CA ILE A 239 -16.22 -4.90 -0.76
C ILE A 239 -16.02 -4.01 0.47
N THR A 240 -15.02 -4.28 1.31
CA THR A 240 -14.70 -3.44 2.48
C THR A 240 -14.45 -1.99 2.05
N ILE A 241 -13.67 -1.78 0.99
CA ILE A 241 -13.40 -0.43 0.44
C ILE A 241 -14.70 0.28 0.01
N VAL A 242 -15.57 -0.40 -0.73
CA VAL A 242 -16.83 0.18 -1.21
C VAL A 242 -17.74 0.58 -0.04
N ILE A 243 -17.84 -0.28 0.97
CA ILE A 243 -18.63 0.00 2.19
C ILE A 243 -18.08 1.26 2.88
N SER A 244 -16.76 1.37 3.05
CA SER A 244 -16.13 2.52 3.68
C SER A 244 -16.35 3.82 2.90
N ILE A 245 -16.27 3.79 1.56
CA ILE A 245 -16.60 4.94 0.71
C ILE A 245 -18.03 5.42 0.98
N ILE A 246 -19.00 4.50 1.03
CA ILE A 246 -20.41 4.84 1.28
C ILE A 246 -20.58 5.45 2.68
N ILE A 247 -19.96 4.88 3.71
CA ILE A 247 -20.04 5.39 5.08
C ILE A 247 -19.45 6.80 5.16
N PHE A 248 -18.25 7.02 4.62
CA PHE A 248 -17.59 8.32 4.65
C PHE A 248 -18.35 9.37 3.82
N ALA A 249 -18.94 8.99 2.69
CA ALA A 249 -19.81 9.86 1.91
C ALA A 249 -21.04 10.31 2.72
N CYS A 250 -21.72 9.37 3.40
CA CYS A 250 -22.89 9.67 4.22
C CYS A 250 -22.55 10.62 5.38
N ILE A 251 -21.42 10.40 6.06
CA ILE A 251 -20.95 11.28 7.14
C ILE A 251 -20.65 12.68 6.59
N TYR A 252 -19.90 12.75 5.49
CA TYR A 252 -19.54 14.02 4.85
C TYR A 252 -20.76 14.84 4.45
N ILE A 253 -21.73 14.22 3.78
CA ILE A 253 -22.97 14.88 3.33
C ILE A 253 -23.73 15.45 4.53
N LYS A 254 -23.83 14.70 5.64
CA LYS A 254 -24.49 15.19 6.86
C LYS A 254 -23.78 16.42 7.44
N VAL A 255 -22.46 16.36 7.58
CA VAL A 255 -21.66 17.47 8.15
C VAL A 255 -21.73 18.71 7.26
N ILE A 256 -21.49 18.57 5.95
CA ILE A 256 -21.49 19.72 5.05
C ILE A 256 -22.88 20.36 4.91
N THR A 257 -23.95 19.56 5.02
CA THR A 257 -25.32 20.07 5.03
C THR A 257 -25.59 20.93 6.27
N ILE A 258 -25.12 20.53 7.45
CA ILE A 258 -25.25 21.32 8.68
C ILE A 258 -24.49 22.63 8.53
N ILE A 259 -23.22 22.56 8.10
CA ILE A 259 -22.35 23.73 7.92
C ILE A 259 -23.00 24.72 6.93
N PHE A 260 -23.44 24.25 5.76
CA PHE A 260 -23.92 25.15 4.70
C PHE A 260 -25.31 25.73 5.02
N LYS A 261 -26.15 25.00 5.76
CA LYS A 261 -27.40 25.55 6.31
C LYS A 261 -27.12 26.69 7.31
N MET A 262 -26.15 26.53 8.20
CA MET A 262 -25.74 27.59 9.14
C MET A 262 -25.21 28.81 8.41
N LEU A 263 -24.45 28.62 7.33
CA LEU A 263 -23.93 29.69 6.48
C LEU A 263 -25.00 30.31 5.54
N LYS A 264 -26.26 29.87 5.61
CA LYS A 264 -27.37 30.24 4.72
C LYS A 264 -27.05 30.06 3.23
N LEU A 265 -26.23 29.07 2.90
CA LEU A 265 -25.83 28.75 1.53
C LEU A 265 -26.82 27.76 0.91
N GLY A 266 -27.15 27.97 -0.37
CA GLY A 266 -28.09 27.12 -1.10
C GLY A 266 -27.54 25.71 -1.40
N ASN A 267 -28.46 24.81 -1.77
CA ASN A 267 -28.18 23.38 -2.06
C ASN A 267 -27.13 23.15 -3.15
N ALA A 268 -26.94 24.10 -4.08
CA ALA A 268 -25.91 24.01 -5.12
C ALA A 268 -24.50 23.91 -4.54
N ASN A 269 -24.22 24.64 -3.46
CA ASN A 269 -22.93 24.58 -2.77
C ASN A 269 -22.71 23.19 -2.13
N ILE A 270 -23.75 22.64 -1.51
CA ILE A 270 -23.71 21.29 -0.90
C ILE A 270 -23.40 20.25 -1.97
N LEU A 271 -24.08 20.33 -3.12
CA LEU A 271 -23.87 19.43 -4.25
C LEU A 271 -22.44 19.50 -4.79
N PHE A 272 -21.95 20.73 -5.06
CA PHE A 272 -20.60 20.96 -5.54
C PHE A 272 -19.54 20.37 -4.60
N SER A 273 -19.62 20.69 -3.30
CA SER A 273 -18.71 20.19 -2.29
C SER A 273 -18.75 18.66 -2.15
N THR A 274 -19.94 18.06 -2.32
CA THR A 274 -20.12 16.61 -2.24
C THR A 274 -19.50 15.90 -3.45
N ILE A 275 -19.69 16.42 -4.66
CA ILE A 275 -19.12 15.83 -5.88
C ILE A 275 -17.58 15.82 -5.80
N ILE A 276 -16.97 16.93 -5.40
CA ILE A 276 -15.51 17.02 -5.26
C ILE A 276 -15.00 16.03 -4.21
N TYR A 277 -15.67 15.94 -3.06
CA TYR A 277 -15.30 15.00 -2.01
C TYR A 277 -15.41 13.54 -2.47
N LEU A 278 -16.51 13.16 -3.12
CA LEU A 278 -16.71 11.81 -3.66
C LEU A 278 -15.64 11.47 -4.71
N PHE A 279 -15.30 12.42 -5.56
CA PHE A 279 -14.23 12.22 -6.54
C PHE A 279 -12.87 12.04 -5.85
N ALA A 280 -12.55 12.87 -4.86
CA ALA A 280 -11.32 12.79 -4.09
C ALA A 280 -11.18 11.45 -3.34
N ILE A 281 -12.23 10.98 -2.67
CA ILE A 281 -12.16 9.73 -1.92
C ILE A 281 -11.99 8.51 -2.83
N VAL A 282 -12.66 8.49 -4.00
CA VAL A 282 -12.48 7.42 -4.99
C VAL A 282 -11.05 7.39 -5.51
N LEU A 283 -10.49 8.56 -5.87
CA LEU A 283 -9.09 8.65 -6.29
C LEU A 283 -8.13 8.22 -5.17
N TYR A 284 -8.45 8.52 -3.91
CA TYR A 284 -7.66 8.09 -2.78
C TYR A 284 -7.57 6.56 -2.67
N PHE A 285 -8.70 5.87 -2.82
CA PHE A 285 -8.72 4.42 -2.78
C PHE A 285 -7.99 3.81 -3.97
N LEU A 286 -8.22 4.32 -5.20
CA LEU A 286 -7.47 3.92 -6.40
C LEU A 286 -5.95 4.12 -6.24
N SER A 287 -5.54 5.13 -5.48
CA SER A 287 -4.13 5.38 -5.15
C SER A 287 -3.50 4.22 -4.36
N LYS A 288 -4.31 3.41 -3.65
CA LYS A 288 -3.86 2.33 -2.76
C LYS A 288 -4.17 0.92 -3.29
N THR A 289 -5.13 0.74 -4.20
CA THR A 289 -5.54 -0.59 -4.73
C THR A 289 -4.37 -1.37 -5.36
N ASN A 290 -3.51 -0.70 -6.13
CA ASN A 290 -2.35 -1.36 -6.75
C ASN A 290 -1.42 -2.03 -5.71
N LYS A 291 -1.30 -1.48 -4.49
CA LYS A 291 -0.53 -2.11 -3.41
C LYS A 291 -1.16 -3.42 -2.96
N ILE A 292 -2.49 -3.47 -2.86
CA ILE A 292 -3.25 -4.66 -2.49
C ILE A 292 -3.10 -5.73 -3.57
N ASP A 293 -3.24 -5.36 -4.85
CA ASP A 293 -3.11 -6.29 -5.97
C ASP A 293 -1.72 -6.93 -6.00
N ILE A 294 -0.65 -6.13 -5.92
CA ILE A 294 0.72 -6.65 -5.92
C ILE A 294 0.96 -7.61 -4.74
N GLU A 295 0.49 -7.27 -3.54
CA GLU A 295 0.60 -8.15 -2.36
C GLU A 295 -0.18 -9.46 -2.57
N TYR A 296 -1.40 -9.36 -3.08
CA TYR A 296 -2.26 -10.52 -3.36
C TYR A 296 -1.63 -11.46 -4.38
N TYR A 297 -1.19 -10.96 -5.54
CA TYR A 297 -0.59 -11.77 -6.58
C TYR A 297 0.73 -12.42 -6.11
N TYR A 298 1.50 -11.72 -5.28
CA TYR A 298 2.71 -12.26 -4.67
C TYR A 298 2.41 -13.43 -3.73
N ILE A 299 1.47 -13.25 -2.80
CA ILE A 299 1.04 -14.31 -1.86
C ILE A 299 0.52 -15.52 -2.63
N ARG A 300 -0.34 -15.31 -3.64
CA ARG A 300 -0.90 -16.39 -4.46
C ARG A 300 0.17 -17.15 -5.23
N ALA A 301 1.14 -16.46 -5.81
CA ALA A 301 2.23 -17.10 -6.54
C ALA A 301 3.08 -18.00 -5.61
N ILE A 302 3.34 -17.55 -4.37
CA ILE A 302 4.03 -18.36 -3.35
C ILE A 302 3.21 -19.61 -3.00
N GLU A 303 1.91 -19.46 -2.74
CA GLU A 303 1.00 -20.59 -2.46
C GLU A 303 0.98 -21.61 -3.61
N GLU A 304 1.02 -21.15 -4.87
CA GLU A 304 1.08 -22.01 -6.04
C GLU A 304 2.39 -22.78 -6.17
N ILE A 305 3.54 -22.16 -5.90
CA ILE A 305 4.85 -22.84 -5.88
C ILE A 305 4.87 -23.91 -4.79
N ARG A 306 4.44 -23.56 -3.57
CA ARG A 306 4.39 -24.50 -2.43
C ARG A 306 3.48 -25.68 -2.70
N PHE A 307 2.38 -25.47 -3.42
CA PHE A 307 1.50 -26.56 -3.83
C PHE A 307 2.14 -27.50 -4.86
N LYS A 308 2.89 -26.95 -5.83
CA LYS A 308 3.60 -27.77 -6.82
C LYS A 308 4.65 -28.66 -6.16
N SER A 309 5.43 -28.13 -5.21
CA SER A 309 6.46 -28.91 -4.51
C SER A 309 5.85 -30.09 -3.73
N LEU A 310 4.76 -29.85 -3.00
CA LEU A 310 4.08 -30.89 -2.20
C LEU A 310 3.46 -32.02 -3.03
N ASN A 311 3.09 -31.78 -4.29
CA ASN A 311 2.57 -32.84 -5.17
C ASN A 311 3.69 -33.64 -5.83
N CYS A 312 4.85 -33.02 -6.09
CA CYS A 312 6.03 -33.74 -6.54
C CYS A 312 6.54 -34.73 -5.49
N ASP A 313 6.43 -34.39 -4.20
CA ASP A 313 6.78 -35.30 -3.09
C ASP A 313 5.85 -36.53 -2.95
N LYS A 314 4.63 -36.48 -3.50
CA LYS A 314 3.64 -37.58 -3.41
C LYS A 314 3.69 -38.59 -4.55
N ASN A 315 4.35 -38.22 -5.65
CA ASN A 315 4.43 -39.04 -6.86
C ASN A 315 5.77 -39.79 -7.00
N ASN A 316 6.62 -39.72 -5.97
CA ASN A 316 7.87 -40.47 -5.80
C ASN A 316 7.75 -41.39 -4.58
#